data_AF-A0A9W4LS44-F1
#
_entry.id   AF-A0A9W4LS44-F1
#
_cell.length_a   1.000
_cell.length_b   1.000
_cell.length_c   1.000
_cell.angle_alpha   90.00
_cell.angle_beta   90.00
_cell.angle_gamma   90.00
#
_symmetry.space_group_name_H-M   'P 1'
#
loop_
_entity.id
_entity.type
_entity.pdbx_description
1 polymer ?
#
loop_
_entity_poly.entity_id
_entity_poly.type
_entity_poly.pdbx_seq_one_letter_code
_entity_poly.pdbx_strand_id
1 'polypeptide(L)'
;MPTETLALIEVSAVVGDFQIGAGQFPPINPLTIKGSSGDNDIRLRSEADMVIITQGGQDVIRSCAGANMITPGGGADTLYLEYGHTTLRYESFADSTLSTTYGISFFTHGRDKIDLTGLGLSLAPQDVLEAAQAAVTAQTSLSAALNVFAQLTARHGAGHFPYGAYIYAFGNNGAAAFRSTEDLVIRLGWNAGLTGDDFVF
;
A
#
# COMPACT_ATOMS: atom_id res chain seq x y z
N MET A 1 -36.05 -7.84 -6.61
CA MET A 1 -34.65 -7.54 -6.24
C MET A 1 -34.13 -6.64 -7.34
N PRO A 2 -33.95 -5.32 -7.13
CA PRO A 2 -33.29 -4.51 -8.15
C PRO A 2 -31.81 -4.88 -8.14
N THR A 3 -31.31 -5.31 -9.29
CA THR A 3 -29.90 -5.56 -9.55
C THR A 3 -29.19 -4.22 -9.45
N GLU A 4 -28.30 -4.05 -8.48
CA GLU A 4 -27.45 -2.85 -8.44
C GLU A 4 -26.53 -2.90 -9.66
N THR A 5 -26.81 -2.04 -10.63
CA THR A 5 -25.93 -1.82 -11.77
C THR A 5 -24.71 -1.07 -11.25
N LEU A 6 -23.61 -1.79 -11.03
CA LEU A 6 -22.30 -1.19 -10.81
C LEU A 6 -22.00 -0.28 -12.01
N ALA A 7 -22.07 1.04 -11.81
CA ALA A 7 -21.59 1.97 -12.82
C ALA A 7 -20.06 1.94 -12.77
N LEU A 8 -19.44 1.19 -13.67
CA LEU A 8 -18.00 1.21 -13.87
C LEU A 8 -17.64 2.51 -14.60
N ILE A 9 -16.96 3.42 -13.91
CA ILE A 9 -16.33 4.55 -14.59
C ILE A 9 -14.96 4.08 -15.08
N GLU A 10 -14.88 3.70 -16.36
CA GLU A 10 -13.60 3.45 -17.02
C GLU A 10 -12.96 4.79 -17.37
N VAL A 11 -12.04 5.25 -16.54
CA VAL A 11 -11.21 6.42 -16.84
C VAL A 11 -10.00 5.95 -17.63
N SER A 12 -10.17 5.81 -18.95
CA SER A 12 -9.04 5.57 -19.84
C SER A 12 -8.33 6.89 -20.14
N ALA A 13 -7.15 7.06 -19.54
CA ALA A 13 -6.14 8.06 -19.85
C ALA A 13 -6.66 9.52 -19.90
N VAL A 14 -6.65 10.18 -18.74
CA VAL A 14 -6.52 11.65 -18.72
C VAL A 14 -5.06 11.94 -18.38
N VAL A 15 -4.30 12.41 -19.37
CA VAL A 15 -3.12 13.23 -19.06
C VAL A 15 -3.67 14.53 -18.48
N GLY A 16 -3.83 14.59 -17.16
CA GLY A 16 -4.40 15.72 -16.44
C GLY A 16 -5.35 15.36 -15.29
N ASP A 17 -5.77 16.38 -14.54
CA ASP A 17 -6.64 16.24 -13.37
C ASP A 17 -8.05 15.73 -13.76
N PHE A 18 -8.39 14.49 -13.39
CA PHE A 18 -9.78 14.00 -13.41
C PHE A 18 -10.41 14.23 -12.03
N GLN A 19 -11.28 15.23 -11.92
CA GLN A 19 -12.05 15.52 -10.69
C GLN A 19 -13.51 15.10 -10.87
N ILE A 20 -13.99 14.14 -10.08
CA ILE A 20 -15.44 13.93 -9.92
C ILE A 20 -15.91 14.86 -8.79
N GLY A 21 -16.74 15.84 -9.13
CA GLY A 21 -17.37 16.73 -8.16
C GLY A 21 -18.51 16.04 -7.39
N ALA A 22 -18.76 16.48 -6.16
CA ALA A 22 -19.87 15.98 -5.36
C ALA A 22 -21.22 16.18 -6.08
N GLY A 23 -22.03 15.12 -6.18
CA GLY A 23 -23.43 15.18 -6.64
C GLY A 23 -23.74 14.79 -8.09
N GLN A 24 -22.79 14.26 -8.87
CA GLN A 24 -23.04 13.92 -10.29
C GLN A 24 -23.55 12.50 -10.58
N PHE A 25 -23.69 11.62 -9.58
CA PHE A 25 -24.17 10.26 -9.80
C PHE A 25 -25.19 9.83 -8.72
N PRO A 26 -26.08 8.85 -9.03
CA PRO A 26 -26.80 8.12 -8.00
C PRO A 26 -25.81 7.57 -6.95
N PRO A 27 -26.23 7.24 -5.72
CA PRO A 27 -25.34 6.75 -4.68
C PRO A 27 -24.69 5.43 -5.12
N ILE A 28 -23.48 5.52 -5.68
CA ILE A 28 -22.63 4.38 -5.98
C ILE A 28 -21.73 4.25 -4.76
N ASN A 29 -21.96 3.21 -3.96
CA ASN A 29 -21.16 2.89 -2.80
C ASN A 29 -20.80 1.39 -2.82
N PRO A 30 -19.56 1.00 -3.17
CA PRO A 30 -18.40 1.86 -3.39
C PRO A 30 -18.28 2.40 -4.83
N LEU A 31 -17.73 3.61 -4.98
CA LEU A 31 -17.28 4.14 -6.27
C LEU A 31 -16.02 3.42 -6.73
N THR A 32 -16.06 2.77 -7.89
CA THR A 32 -14.88 2.08 -8.45
C THR A 32 -14.18 2.94 -9.51
N ILE A 33 -12.86 3.08 -9.39
CA ILE A 33 -11.96 3.73 -10.33
C ILE A 33 -10.88 2.74 -10.76
N LYS A 34 -10.70 2.62 -12.07
CA LYS A 34 -9.59 1.87 -12.67
C LYS A 34 -8.65 2.81 -13.39
N GLY A 35 -7.41 2.88 -12.94
CA GLY A 35 -6.33 3.60 -13.61
C GLY A 35 -5.87 2.88 -14.87
N SER A 36 -5.16 3.62 -15.71
CA SER A 36 -4.46 3.09 -16.87
C SER A 36 -3.14 2.41 -16.48
N SER A 37 -2.42 1.85 -17.46
CA SER A 37 -1.08 1.28 -17.27
C SER A 37 0.05 2.30 -17.23
N GLY A 38 -0.24 3.59 -17.45
CA GLY A 38 0.71 4.69 -17.29
C GLY A 38 0.39 5.50 -16.05
N ASP A 39 1.20 6.52 -15.77
CA ASP A 39 1.07 7.39 -14.61
C ASP A 39 -0.34 7.99 -14.50
N ASN A 40 -1.01 7.74 -13.37
CA ASN A 40 -2.35 8.23 -13.07
C ASN A 40 -2.30 9.28 -11.95
N ASP A 41 -3.13 10.32 -12.05
CA ASP A 41 -3.32 11.30 -10.99
C ASP A 41 -4.77 11.26 -10.50
N ILE A 42 -5.00 10.53 -9.40
CA ILE A 42 -6.32 10.23 -8.86
C ILE A 42 -6.53 11.05 -7.59
N ARG A 43 -7.38 12.07 -7.68
CA ARG A 43 -7.76 12.93 -6.54
C ARG A 43 -9.26 13.08 -6.46
N LEU A 44 -9.85 12.53 -5.40
CA LEU A 44 -11.28 12.69 -5.13
C LEU A 44 -11.52 13.36 -3.79
N ARG A 45 -12.55 14.21 -3.76
CA ARG A 45 -13.08 14.82 -2.53
C ARG A 45 -14.51 14.31 -2.35
N SER A 46 -14.62 13.18 -1.67
CA SER A 46 -15.88 12.47 -1.44
C SER A 46 -15.96 11.95 -0.01
N GLU A 47 -17.18 11.61 0.42
CA GLU A 47 -17.44 10.82 1.64
C GLU A 47 -17.82 9.37 1.29
N ALA A 48 -17.92 9.03 0.00
CA ALA A 48 -18.25 7.69 -0.45
C ALA A 48 -17.09 6.72 -0.24
N ASP A 49 -17.40 5.45 -0.04
CA ASP A 49 -16.43 4.37 -0.09
C ASP A 49 -15.89 4.26 -1.51
N MET A 50 -14.60 3.96 -1.65
CA MET A 50 -13.95 3.87 -2.95
C MET A 50 -13.22 2.55 -3.15
N VAL A 51 -13.21 2.07 -4.38
CA VAL A 51 -12.31 1.02 -4.85
C VAL A 51 -11.43 1.62 -5.95
N ILE A 52 -10.15 1.81 -5.68
CA ILE A 52 -9.17 2.30 -6.67
C ILE A 52 -8.26 1.14 -7.04
N ILE A 53 -8.14 0.86 -8.33
CA ILE A 53 -7.21 -0.14 -8.85
C ILE A 53 -6.39 0.54 -9.94
N THR A 54 -5.08 0.65 -9.75
CA THR A 54 -4.17 1.05 -10.83
C THR A 54 -3.41 -0.17 -11.33
N GLN A 55 -2.72 -0.04 -12.46
CA GLN A 55 -2.04 -1.17 -13.09
C GLN A 55 -0.53 -1.02 -12.99
N GLY A 56 -0.01 0.11 -13.42
CA GLY A 56 1.36 0.49 -13.12
C GLY A 56 1.65 1.91 -13.58
N GLY A 57 2.92 2.28 -13.57
CA GLY A 57 3.33 3.67 -13.74
C GLY A 57 3.73 4.28 -12.41
N GLN A 58 3.85 5.60 -12.35
CA GLN A 58 4.10 6.35 -11.13
C GLN A 58 2.82 7.10 -10.76
N ASP A 59 1.95 6.45 -10.01
CA ASP A 59 0.64 6.99 -9.69
C ASP A 59 0.70 7.96 -8.52
N VAL A 60 -0.14 8.98 -8.56
CA VAL A 60 -0.43 9.85 -7.41
C VAL A 60 -1.88 9.62 -7.01
N ILE A 61 -2.09 9.02 -5.85
CA ILE A 61 -3.42 8.65 -5.37
C ILE A 61 -3.71 9.38 -4.06
N ARG A 62 -4.85 10.07 -3.99
CA ARG A 62 -5.40 10.63 -2.75
C ARG A 62 -6.72 9.97 -2.42
N SER A 63 -6.78 9.30 -1.27
CA SER A 63 -8.02 8.72 -0.77
C SER A 63 -8.97 9.83 -0.26
N CYS A 64 -10.20 9.46 0.06
CA CYS A 64 -11.22 10.38 0.58
C CYS A 64 -11.77 9.88 1.92
N ALA A 65 -12.73 10.59 2.51
CA ALA A 65 -13.20 10.33 3.88
C ALA A 65 -13.92 8.98 4.09
N GLY A 66 -14.36 8.31 3.01
CA GLY A 66 -15.04 7.02 3.09
C GLY A 66 -14.12 5.85 3.46
N ALA A 67 -14.67 4.63 3.46
CA ALA A 67 -13.90 3.41 3.58
C ALA A 67 -13.34 3.02 2.20
N ASN A 68 -12.03 3.21 2.00
CA ASN A 68 -11.41 3.01 0.70
C ASN A 68 -10.64 1.69 0.65
N MET A 69 -10.68 1.04 -0.51
CA MET A 69 -9.79 -0.04 -0.90
C MET A 69 -8.94 0.45 -2.08
N ILE A 70 -7.63 0.42 -1.93
CA ILE A 70 -6.70 0.85 -2.97
C ILE A 70 -5.76 -0.30 -3.28
N THR A 71 -5.73 -0.73 -4.53
CA THR A 71 -4.77 -1.68 -5.08
C THR A 71 -3.84 -0.88 -6.00
N PRO A 72 -2.72 -0.37 -5.47
CA PRO A 72 -1.72 0.28 -6.31
C PRO A 72 -1.09 -0.78 -7.23
N GLY A 73 -0.93 -0.41 -8.49
CA GLY A 73 -0.25 -1.24 -9.47
C GLY A 73 1.27 -1.22 -9.29
N GLY A 74 1.98 -1.88 -10.20
CA GLY A 74 3.43 -1.90 -10.18
C GLY A 74 4.05 -0.55 -10.54
N GLY A 75 5.00 -0.08 -9.74
CA GLY A 75 5.72 1.15 -10.03
C GLY A 75 6.05 1.90 -8.77
N ALA A 76 6.18 3.22 -8.89
CA ALA A 76 6.65 4.05 -7.79
C ALA A 76 5.59 5.08 -7.41
N ASP A 77 4.60 4.61 -6.67
CA ASP A 77 3.37 5.36 -6.39
C ASP A 77 3.48 6.23 -5.15
N THR A 78 2.83 7.39 -5.20
CA THR A 78 2.63 8.29 -4.07
C THR A 78 1.19 8.22 -3.58
N LEU A 79 0.99 7.70 -2.38
CA LEU A 79 -0.34 7.57 -1.79
C LEU A 79 -0.48 8.55 -0.63
N TYR A 80 -1.54 9.34 -0.64
CA TYR A 80 -1.96 10.17 0.48
C TYR A 80 -3.26 9.60 1.04
N LEU A 81 -3.20 9.01 2.23
CA LEU A 81 -4.38 8.49 2.90
C LEU A 81 -5.02 9.65 3.66
N GLU A 82 -6.10 10.21 3.14
CA GLU A 82 -6.83 11.26 3.85
C GLU A 82 -7.67 10.67 5.01
N TYR A 83 -8.66 11.40 5.50
CA TYR A 83 -9.57 10.92 6.54
C TYR A 83 -10.27 9.62 6.11
N GLY A 84 -10.88 8.89 7.05
CA GLY A 84 -11.56 7.62 6.76
C GLY A 84 -10.69 6.39 6.94
N HIS A 85 -11.23 5.21 6.60
CA HIS A 85 -10.52 3.93 6.74
C HIS A 85 -10.00 3.50 5.37
N THR A 86 -8.69 3.38 5.20
CA THR A 86 -8.13 2.91 3.93
C THR A 86 -7.43 1.57 4.09
N THR A 87 -7.82 0.60 3.26
CA THR A 87 -7.11 -0.67 3.08
C THR A 87 -6.28 -0.61 1.80
N LEU A 88 -4.97 -0.68 1.95
CA LEU A 88 -4.02 -0.81 0.85
C LEU A 88 -3.78 -2.29 0.57
N ARG A 89 -4.29 -2.80 -0.54
CA ARG A 89 -4.14 -4.20 -0.94
C ARG A 89 -3.01 -4.36 -1.94
N TYR A 90 -2.13 -5.32 -1.68
CA TYR A 90 -1.07 -5.72 -2.59
C TYR A 90 -1.32 -7.16 -3.07
N GLU A 91 -1.41 -7.36 -4.38
CA GLU A 91 -1.72 -8.65 -5.02
C GLU A 91 -0.49 -9.30 -5.65
N SER A 92 0.60 -8.54 -5.83
CA SER A 92 1.90 -9.01 -6.31
C SER A 92 3.05 -8.37 -5.52
N PHE A 93 4.16 -9.10 -5.38
CA PHE A 93 5.39 -8.54 -4.80
C PHE A 93 5.96 -7.36 -5.61
N ALA A 94 5.59 -7.26 -6.89
CA ALA A 94 6.02 -6.17 -7.77
C ALA A 94 5.15 -4.90 -7.65
N ASP A 95 4.03 -4.95 -6.91
CA ASP A 95 3.14 -3.80 -6.70
C ASP A 95 3.80 -2.70 -5.86
N SER A 96 4.87 -3.01 -5.12
CA SER A 96 5.70 -2.01 -4.47
C SER A 96 7.14 -2.45 -4.39
N THR A 97 8.01 -1.63 -4.97
CA THR A 97 9.46 -1.86 -4.97
C THR A 97 10.18 -0.75 -4.23
N LEU A 98 11.44 -0.99 -3.87
CA LEU A 98 12.23 0.02 -3.17
C LEU A 98 12.53 1.22 -4.09
N SER A 99 11.76 2.29 -3.92
CA SER A 99 12.02 3.60 -4.52
C SER A 99 12.28 4.65 -3.42
N THR A 100 13.26 5.53 -3.65
CA THR A 100 13.66 6.56 -2.67
C THR A 100 12.78 7.80 -2.71
N THR A 101 11.90 7.95 -3.70
CA THR A 101 11.08 9.16 -3.87
C THR A 101 9.64 8.96 -3.42
N TYR A 102 9.07 7.76 -3.56
CA TYR A 102 7.63 7.52 -3.50
C TYR A 102 7.21 6.61 -2.33
N GLY A 103 5.95 6.70 -1.90
CA GLY A 103 5.44 5.95 -0.74
C GLY A 103 4.13 6.50 -0.16
N ILE A 104 3.77 6.00 1.01
CA ILE A 104 2.49 6.30 1.67
C ILE A 104 2.66 7.39 2.73
N SER A 105 1.83 8.42 2.63
CA SER A 105 1.69 9.48 3.61
C SER A 105 0.36 9.36 4.35
N PHE A 106 0.35 9.84 5.61
CA PHE A 106 -0.85 9.94 6.47
C PHE A 106 -1.53 8.61 6.86
N PHE A 107 -0.84 7.48 6.67
CA PHE A 107 -1.24 6.21 7.28
C PHE A 107 -1.43 6.38 8.79
N THR A 108 -2.57 5.94 9.30
CA THR A 108 -2.91 6.00 10.72
C THR A 108 -3.12 4.61 11.29
N HIS A 109 -2.24 4.21 12.21
CA HIS A 109 -2.36 2.99 13.01
C HIS A 109 -3.77 2.81 13.60
N GLY A 110 -4.27 1.57 13.58
CA GLY A 110 -5.56 1.20 14.11
C GLY A 110 -6.76 1.61 13.24
N ARG A 111 -6.53 2.39 12.17
CA ARG A 111 -7.56 2.87 11.25
C ARG A 111 -7.35 2.35 9.84
N ASP A 112 -6.16 2.57 9.30
CA ASP A 112 -5.76 2.12 7.97
C ASP A 112 -5.15 0.71 8.05
N LYS A 113 -5.21 -0.04 6.95
CA LYS A 113 -4.74 -1.43 6.87
C LYS A 113 -3.86 -1.65 5.65
N ILE A 114 -2.90 -2.58 5.79
CA ILE A 114 -2.12 -3.15 4.70
C ILE A 114 -2.60 -4.59 4.52
N ASP A 115 -3.26 -4.85 3.41
CA ASP A 115 -3.79 -6.17 3.05
C ASP A 115 -2.81 -6.91 2.15
N LEU A 116 -2.27 -8.01 2.68
CA LEU A 116 -1.29 -8.88 2.05
C LEU A 116 -1.87 -10.29 1.80
N THR A 117 -3.19 -10.49 1.93
CA THR A 117 -3.82 -11.82 1.80
C THR A 117 -3.53 -12.45 0.43
N GLY A 118 -3.39 -11.62 -0.61
CA GLY A 118 -3.10 -12.06 -1.98
C GLY A 118 -1.70 -12.65 -2.17
N LEU A 119 -0.78 -12.43 -1.23
CA LEU A 119 0.63 -12.81 -1.35
C LEU A 119 0.97 -14.12 -0.63
N GLY A 120 0.04 -14.71 0.12
CA GLY A 120 0.28 -15.91 0.91
C GLY A 120 1.34 -15.72 2.00
N LEU A 121 1.48 -14.48 2.49
CA LEU A 121 2.40 -14.13 3.56
C LEU A 121 1.76 -14.38 4.93
N SER A 122 2.60 -14.41 5.96
CA SER A 122 2.15 -14.38 7.36
C SER A 122 3.02 -13.43 8.16
N LEU A 123 2.45 -12.79 9.18
CA LEU A 123 3.24 -11.97 10.09
C LEU A 123 4.31 -12.82 10.77
N ALA A 124 5.55 -12.33 10.77
CA ALA A 124 6.60 -12.95 11.55
C ALA A 124 6.19 -13.02 13.04
N PRO A 125 6.50 -14.11 13.76
CA PRO A 125 6.29 -14.18 15.20
C PRO A 125 6.88 -12.97 15.93
N GLN A 126 6.23 -12.52 17.01
CA GLN A 126 6.60 -11.28 17.70
C GLN A 126 8.08 -11.25 18.15
N ASP A 127 8.59 -12.36 18.66
CA ASP A 127 9.99 -12.51 19.06
C ASP A 127 10.96 -12.41 17.88
N VAL A 128 10.60 -12.99 16.74
CA VAL A 128 11.35 -12.87 15.47
C VAL A 128 11.33 -11.42 14.97
N LEU A 129 10.17 -10.76 15.04
CA LEU A 129 9.99 -9.39 14.59
C LEU A 129 10.83 -8.42 15.43
N GLU A 130 10.81 -8.56 16.75
CA GLU A 130 11.62 -7.76 17.67
C GLU A 130 13.13 -7.99 17.44
N ALA A 131 13.56 -9.23 17.26
CA ALA A 131 14.95 -9.55 16.93
C ALA A 131 15.39 -8.94 15.59
N ALA A 132 14.54 -9.00 14.57
CA ALA A 132 14.81 -8.42 13.26
C ALA A 132 14.90 -6.89 13.32
N GLN A 133 13.99 -6.24 14.05
CA GLN A 133 14.03 -4.80 14.29
C GLN A 133 15.28 -4.36 15.04
N ALA A 134 15.72 -5.12 16.05
CA ALA A 134 16.97 -4.85 16.75
C ALA A 134 18.19 -4.98 15.81
N ALA A 135 18.22 -6.01 14.96
CA ALA A 135 19.30 -6.22 14.00
C ALA A 135 19.38 -5.12 12.93
N VAL A 136 18.24 -4.54 12.54
CA VAL A 136 18.17 -3.37 11.64
C VAL A 136 18.90 -2.16 12.20
N THR A 137 18.84 -1.91 13.51
CA THR A 137 19.48 -0.71 14.12
C THR A 137 21.01 -0.69 14.00
N ALA A 138 21.63 -1.85 13.76
CA ALA A 138 23.08 -1.96 13.55
C ALA A 138 23.49 -1.68 12.09
N GLN A 139 22.53 -1.54 11.18
CA GLN A 139 22.81 -1.39 9.75
C GLN A 139 22.99 0.08 9.37
N THR A 140 23.96 0.35 8.50
CA THR A 140 24.30 1.71 8.04
C THR A 140 23.71 2.07 6.68
N SER A 141 23.03 1.13 6.04
CA SER A 141 22.28 1.37 4.80
C SER A 141 20.92 0.65 4.83
N LEU A 142 19.94 1.23 4.13
CA LEU A 142 18.61 0.64 4.01
C LEU A 142 18.66 -0.73 3.32
N SER A 143 19.51 -0.89 2.30
CA SER A 143 19.69 -2.18 1.62
C SER A 143 20.22 -3.26 2.58
N ALA A 144 21.13 -2.92 3.49
CA ALA A 144 21.61 -3.84 4.51
C ALA A 144 20.53 -4.14 5.56
N ALA A 145 19.76 -3.13 5.97
CA ALA A 145 18.60 -3.29 6.86
C ALA A 145 17.56 -4.26 6.28
N LEU A 146 17.14 -4.05 5.04
CA LEU A 146 16.20 -4.92 4.33
C LEU A 146 16.73 -6.35 4.22
N ASN A 147 18.00 -6.52 3.87
CA ASN A 147 18.59 -7.84 3.73
C ASN A 147 18.65 -8.61 5.05
N VAL A 148 19.03 -7.95 6.15
CA VAL A 148 19.05 -8.57 7.49
C VAL A 148 17.63 -8.88 7.96
N PHE A 149 16.68 -7.99 7.72
CA PHE A 149 15.28 -8.21 8.07
C PHE A 149 14.67 -9.40 7.30
N ALA A 150 14.95 -9.51 6.00
CA ALA A 150 14.53 -10.62 5.15
C ALA A 150 15.11 -11.98 5.62
N GLN A 151 16.37 -11.99 6.06
CA GLN A 151 17.02 -13.21 6.59
C GLN A 151 16.35 -13.72 7.88
N LEU A 152 15.88 -12.82 8.74
CA LEU A 152 15.34 -13.15 10.06
C LEU A 152 13.85 -13.49 10.04
N THR A 153 13.05 -12.83 9.19
CA THR A 153 11.59 -13.03 9.11
C THR A 153 11.18 -14.37 8.47
N ALA A 154 12.13 -15.19 8.03
CA ALA A 154 11.95 -16.51 7.41
C ALA A 154 11.17 -16.47 6.07
N ARG A 155 11.00 -17.66 5.46
CA ARG A 155 10.33 -17.82 4.16
C ARG A 155 8.85 -17.42 4.28
N HIS A 156 8.37 -16.53 3.42
CA HIS A 156 6.99 -16.01 3.42
C HIS A 156 6.60 -15.20 4.66
N GLY A 157 7.60 -14.66 5.37
CA GLY A 157 7.39 -13.74 6.47
C GLY A 157 7.08 -12.32 5.99
N ALA A 158 6.16 -11.68 6.69
CA ALA A 158 5.90 -10.25 6.60
C ALA A 158 6.24 -9.57 7.93
N GLY A 159 6.48 -8.27 7.88
CA GLY A 159 6.73 -7.49 9.08
C GLY A 159 7.01 -6.03 8.77
N HIS A 160 7.54 -5.35 9.77
CA HIS A 160 7.85 -3.93 9.69
C HIS A 160 9.09 -3.54 10.49
N PHE A 161 9.74 -2.45 10.09
CA PHE A 161 10.80 -1.84 10.87
C PHE A 161 10.95 -0.34 10.56
N PRO A 162 11.32 0.49 11.55
CA PRO A 162 11.73 1.86 11.29
C PRO A 162 13.15 1.90 10.71
N TYR A 163 13.40 2.78 9.74
CA TYR A 163 14.74 3.10 9.27
C TYR A 163 14.82 4.55 8.77
N GLY A 164 15.76 5.33 9.29
CA GLY A 164 15.84 6.77 9.00
C GLY A 164 14.59 7.50 9.48
N ALA A 165 13.92 8.23 8.57
CA ALA A 165 12.68 8.96 8.84
C ALA A 165 11.43 8.23 8.31
N TYR A 166 11.51 6.92 8.07
CA TYR A 166 10.40 6.15 7.52
C TYR A 166 10.19 4.84 8.29
N ILE A 167 8.99 4.28 8.12
CA ILE A 167 8.69 2.90 8.50
C ILE A 167 8.56 2.10 7.21
N TYR A 168 9.13 0.91 7.19
CA TYR A 168 9.04 -0.02 6.08
C TYR A 168 8.19 -1.20 6.49
N ALA A 169 7.14 -1.48 5.72
CA ALA A 169 6.47 -2.78 5.74
C ALA A 169 7.08 -3.65 4.65
N PHE A 170 7.20 -4.95 4.94
CA PHE A 170 8.00 -5.88 4.17
C PHE A 170 7.24 -7.20 3.99
N GLY A 171 7.38 -7.80 2.81
CA GLY A 171 6.92 -9.15 2.51
C GLY A 171 7.97 -9.95 1.75
N ASN A 172 8.47 -11.02 2.36
CA ASN A 172 9.48 -11.92 1.78
C ASN A 172 8.82 -12.96 0.87
N ASN A 173 9.29 -13.11 -0.36
CA ASN A 173 8.76 -14.11 -1.29
C ASN A 173 9.21 -15.57 -1.02
N GLY A 174 10.03 -15.80 0.01
CA GLY A 174 10.62 -17.10 0.34
C GLY A 174 12.14 -17.19 0.11
N ALA A 175 12.77 -16.12 -0.39
CA ALA A 175 14.22 -16.01 -0.51
C ALA A 175 14.87 -15.63 0.84
N ALA A 176 16.10 -16.13 1.08
CA ALA A 176 16.83 -15.78 2.29
C ALA A 176 17.41 -14.36 2.26
N ALA A 177 17.53 -13.74 1.08
CA ALA A 177 18.12 -12.42 0.89
C ALA A 177 17.11 -11.51 0.22
N PHE A 178 17.12 -10.24 0.61
CA PHE A 178 16.25 -9.24 0.01
C PHE A 178 16.54 -9.05 -1.48
N ARG A 179 15.49 -9.06 -2.30
CA ARG A 179 15.52 -8.78 -3.73
C ARG A 179 14.47 -7.74 -4.07
N SER A 180 14.90 -6.53 -4.43
CA SER A 180 14.01 -5.38 -4.66
C SER A 180 12.98 -5.54 -5.77
N THR A 181 13.14 -6.55 -6.64
CA THR A 181 12.21 -6.87 -7.73
C THR A 181 11.34 -8.09 -7.43
N GLU A 182 11.61 -8.81 -6.35
CA GLU A 182 10.92 -10.07 -6.04
C GLU A 182 10.28 -10.08 -4.65
N ASP A 183 10.71 -9.20 -3.75
CA ASP A 183 10.12 -8.96 -2.43
C ASP A 183 9.36 -7.64 -2.40
N LEU A 184 8.30 -7.59 -1.60
CA LEU A 184 7.48 -6.40 -1.43
C LEU A 184 8.11 -5.49 -0.38
N VAL A 185 8.28 -4.21 -0.72
CA VAL A 185 8.70 -3.17 0.23
C VAL A 185 7.78 -1.98 0.11
N ILE A 186 7.12 -1.66 1.21
CA ILE A 186 6.21 -0.53 1.32
C ILE A 186 6.85 0.50 2.23
N ARG A 187 7.04 1.72 1.73
CA ARG A 187 7.56 2.84 2.54
C ARG A 187 6.41 3.70 3.06
N LEU A 188 6.35 3.88 4.37
CA LEU A 188 5.39 4.74 5.06
C LEU A 188 6.10 5.91 5.74
N GLY A 189 5.43 7.06 5.81
CA GLY A 189 5.89 8.23 6.56
C GLY A 189 6.19 7.93 8.04
N TRP A 190 7.09 8.72 8.64
CA TRP A 190 7.44 8.64 10.07
C TRP A 190 6.20 8.70 10.97
N ASN A 191 6.22 7.98 12.10
CA ASN A 191 5.14 7.94 13.09
C ASN A 191 3.82 7.29 12.65
N ALA A 192 3.81 6.44 11.62
CA ALA A 192 2.61 5.67 11.29
C ALA A 192 2.11 4.79 12.46
N GLY A 193 2.96 4.50 13.45
CA GLY A 193 2.60 3.69 14.63
C GLY A 193 2.33 2.23 14.29
N LEU A 194 2.83 1.77 13.13
CA LEU A 194 2.50 0.49 12.54
C LEU A 194 2.78 -0.65 13.53
N THR A 195 1.83 -1.57 13.64
CA THR A 195 1.89 -2.80 14.44
C THR A 195 1.42 -4.00 13.61
N GLY A 196 1.55 -5.20 14.15
CA GLY A 196 0.97 -6.41 13.55
C GLY A 196 -0.53 -6.32 13.25
N ASP A 197 -1.28 -5.57 14.06
CA ASP A 197 -2.73 -5.40 13.88
C ASP A 197 -3.09 -4.60 12.61
N ASP A 198 -2.15 -3.84 12.06
CA ASP A 198 -2.37 -3.05 10.84
C ASP A 198 -2.26 -3.88 9.56
N PHE A 199 -1.87 -5.15 9.67
CA PHE A 199 -1.76 -6.07 8.55
C PHE A 199 -2.96 -7.02 8.48
N VAL A 200 -3.32 -7.40 7.26
CA VAL A 200 -4.30 -8.46 6.96
C VAL A 200 -3.58 -9.54 6.15
N PHE A 201 -3.79 -10.80 6.52
CA PHE A 201 -3.17 -11.99 5.93
C PHE A 201 -4.22 -13.04 5.58
#